data_AF-A0A7J4VKE7-F1
#
_entry.id   AF-A0A7J4VKE7-F1
#
_cell.length_a   1.000
_cell.length_b   1.000
_cell.length_c   1.000
_cell.angle_alpha   90.00
_cell.angle_beta   90.00
_cell.angle_gamma   90.00
#
_symmetry.space_group_name_H-M   'P 1'
#
loop_
_entity.id
_entity.type
_entity.pdbx_description
1 polymer ?
#
loop_
_entity_poly.entity_id
_entity_poly.type
_entity_poly.pdbx_seq_one_letter_code
_entity_poly.pdbx_strand_id
1 'polypeptide(L)' 'MMHRVVKPFPCSWDGFTLVDLNEGDERDFGGLADGLVAEGWIEPIEVATTGDGDGEQTVIDLPTIKVRPQRK' A
#
# COMPACT_ATOMS: atom_id res chain seq x y z
N MET A 1 -11.63 -13.52 -8.45
CA MET A 1 -10.54 -14.29 -7.80
C MET A 1 -9.90 -13.35 -6.80
N MET A 2 -9.75 -13.73 -5.53
CA MET A 2 -9.19 -12.81 -4.54
C MET A 2 -7.67 -12.72 -4.67
N HIS A 3 -7.12 -11.52 -4.48
CA HIS A 3 -5.68 -11.28 -4.53
C HIS A 3 -5.25 -10.48 -3.30
N ARG A 4 -4.03 -10.76 -2.84
CA ARG A 4 -3.38 -10.06 -1.74
C ARG A 4 -2.42 -9.04 -2.32
N VAL A 5 -2.42 -7.84 -1.76
CA VAL A 5 -1.46 -6.81 -2.10
C VAL A 5 -0.12 -7.16 -1.48
N VAL A 6 0.91 -7.33 -2.31
CA VAL A 6 2.29 -7.58 -1.89
C VAL A 6 3.15 -6.32 -1.92
N LYS A 7 2.64 -5.26 -2.53
CA LYS A 7 3.33 -3.98 -2.61
C LYS A 7 2.32 -2.85 -2.49
N PRO A 8 2.50 -1.87 -1.60
CA PRO A 8 1.52 -0.82 -1.42
C PRO A 8 1.41 0.06 -2.67
N PHE A 9 0.17 0.39 -3.05
CA PHE A 9 -0.09 1.25 -4.19
C PHE A 9 -1.42 1.98 -4.15
N PRO A 10 -1.52 3.17 -4.78
CA PRO A 10 -2.79 3.84 -4.94
C PRO A 10 -3.61 3.17 -6.05
N CYS A 11 -4.80 2.69 -5.71
CA CYS A 11 -5.75 2.11 -6.65
C CYS A 11 -7.04 2.93 -6.68
N SER A 12 -7.64 3.10 -7.86
CA SER A 12 -8.93 3.78 -8.01
C SER A 12 -9.87 2.91 -8.84
N TRP A 13 -11.00 2.54 -8.24
CA TRP A 13 -12.03 1.72 -8.89
C TRP A 13 -12.99 2.57 -9.73
N ASP A 14 -13.26 3.79 -9.28
CA ASP A 14 -14.18 4.73 -9.92
C ASP A 14 -13.45 5.70 -10.87
N GLY A 15 -12.11 5.72 -10.84
CA GLY A 15 -11.28 6.67 -11.58
C GLY A 15 -11.18 8.07 -10.94
N PHE A 16 -11.99 8.36 -9.91
CA PHE A 16 -11.99 9.66 -9.23
C PHE A 16 -11.36 9.64 -7.84
N THR A 17 -11.51 8.53 -7.10
CA THR A 17 -11.03 8.41 -5.71
C THR A 17 -9.88 7.41 -5.64
N LEU A 18 -8.68 7.89 -5.32
CA LEU A 18 -7.54 7.03 -5.02
C LEU A 18 -7.68 6.50 -3.59
N VAL A 19 -7.57 5.18 -3.45
CA VAL A 19 -7.50 4.48 -2.18
C VAL A 19 -6.11 3.86 -2.11
N ASP A 20 -5.38 4.20 -1.06
CA ASP A 20 -4.08 3.57 -0.79
C ASP A 20 -4.33 2.14 -0.30
N LEU A 21 -3.85 1.18 -1.08
CA LEU A 21 -3.80 -0.22 -0.68
C LEU A 21 -2.49 -0.49 0.02
N ASN A 22 -2.58 -1.12 1.19
CA ASN A 22 -1.41 -1.51 1.96
C ASN A 22 -1.02 -2.95 1.64
N GLU A 23 0.23 -3.29 1.92
CA GLU A 23 0.67 -4.68 1.89
C GLU A 23 -0.20 -5.53 2.85
N GLY A 24 -0.64 -6.69 2.39
CA GLY A 24 -1.58 -7.54 3.12
C GLY A 24 -3.06 -7.27 2.85
N ASP A 25 -3.44 -6.19 2.16
CA ASP A 25 -4.85 -5.97 1.79
C ASP A 25 -5.34 -7.06 0.83
N GLU A 26 -6.45 -7.72 1.16
CA GLU A 26 -7.06 -8.78 0.35
C GLU A 26 -8.30 -8.25 -0.36
N ARG A 27 -8.28 -8.20 -1.70
CA ARG A 27 -9.41 -7.69 -2.50
C ARG A 27 -9.58 -8.43 -3.84
N ASP A 28 -10.76 -8.26 -4.43
CA ASP A 28 -11.03 -8.69 -5.80
C ASP A 28 -10.71 -7.54 -6.77
N PHE A 29 -9.70 -7.75 -7.61
CA PHE A 29 -9.25 -6.79 -8.62
C PHE A 29 -9.88 -7.05 -10.00
N GLY A 30 -10.77 -8.05 -10.11
CA GLY A 30 -11.44 -8.41 -11.36
C GLY A 30 -10.48 -8.55 -12.54
N GLY A 31 -10.81 -7.91 -13.66
CA GLY A 31 -9.99 -7.95 -14.89
C GLY A 31 -8.71 -7.12 -14.86
N LEU A 32 -8.48 -6.32 -13.81
CA LEU A 32 -7.22 -5.59 -13.62
C LEU A 32 -6.14 -6.48 -12.98
N ALA A 33 -6.55 -7.62 -12.42
CA ALA A 33 -5.68 -8.50 -11.67
C ALA A 33 -4.50 -9.01 -12.50
N ASP A 34 -4.71 -9.41 -13.75
CA ASP A 34 -3.65 -9.96 -14.62
C ASP A 34 -2.47 -9.00 -14.78
N GLY A 35 -2.75 -7.71 -14.99
CA GLY A 35 -1.70 -6.70 -15.12
C GLY A 35 -0.97 -6.44 -13.80
N LEU A 36 -1.71 -6.40 -12.70
CA LEU A 36 -1.15 -6.18 -11.36
C LEU A 36 -0.31 -7.37 -10.86
N VAL A 37 -0.71 -8.59 -11.22
CA VAL A 37 0.06 -9.81 -10.96
C VAL A 37 1.32 -9.84 -11.82
N ALA A 38 1.21 -9.52 -13.12
CA ALA A 38 2.37 -9.49 -14.02
C ALA A 38 3.44 -8.47 -13.58
N GLU A 39 3.02 -7.34 -13.02
CA GLU A 39 3.93 -6.32 -12.48
C GLU A 39 4.45 -6.67 -11.06
N GLY A 40 3.87 -7.69 -10.41
CA GLY A 40 4.24 -8.14 -9.07
C GLY A 40 3.74 -7.25 -7.93
N TRP A 41 2.57 -6.62 -8.10
CA TRP A 41 1.95 -5.73 -7.11
C TRP A 41 0.93 -6.46 -6.22
N ILE A 42 0.29 -7.49 -6.78
CA ILE A 42 -0.63 -8.37 -6.06
C ILE A 42 -0.33 -9.84 -6.38
N GLU A 43 -0.74 -10.74 -5.51
CA GLU A 43 -0.63 -12.19 -5.68
C GLU A 43 -1.99 -12.88 -5.55
N PRO A 44 -2.30 -13.91 -6.35
CA PRO A 44 -3.54 -14.66 -6.20
C PRO A 44 -3.55 -15.43 -4.87
N ILE A 45 -4.61 -15.23 -4.09
CA ILE A 45 -4.80 -15.96 -2.83
C ILE A 45 -5.58 -17.23 -3.14
N GLU A 46 -4.85 -18.33 -3.30
CA GLU A 46 -5.46 -19.64 -3.08
C GLU A 46 -5.67 -19.77 -1.58
N VAL A 47 -6.91 -19.99 -1.13
CA VAL A 47 -7.29 -19.94 0.30
C VAL A 47 -6.56 -21.03 1.09
N ALA A 48 -5.33 -20.72 1.48
CA ALA A 48 -4.48 -21.46 2.39
C ALA A 48 -3.82 -20.42 3.29
N THR A 49 -4.55 -20.01 4.33
CA THR A 49 -4.08 -19.31 5.53
C THR A 49 -2.58 -19.51 5.75
N THR A 50 -1.77 -18.46 5.53
CA THR A 50 -0.47 -18.21 6.19
C THR A 50 -0.12 -16.74 5.95
N GLY A 51 -0.32 -15.91 6.98
CA GLY A 51 0.18 -14.53 6.97
C GLY A 51 1.70 -14.48 7.11
N ASP A 52 2.33 -13.44 6.54
CA ASP A 52 3.68 -12.96 6.89
C ASP A 52 4.02 -11.67 6.12
N GLY A 53 4.82 -10.78 6.75
CA GLY A 53 5.38 -9.51 6.26
C GLY A 53 4.46 -8.31 6.51
N ASP A 54 4.64 -7.41 7.49
CA ASP A 54 5.83 -6.69 8.01
C ASP A 54 6.48 -5.73 6.99
N GLY A 55 5.83 -4.57 6.82
CA GLY A 55 6.23 -3.51 5.90
C GLY A 55 6.11 -2.13 6.54
N GLU A 56 6.92 -1.90 7.56
CA GLU A 56 7.49 -0.62 8.04
C GLU A 56 6.71 0.69 7.77
N GLN A 57 6.04 1.18 8.83
CA GLN A 57 5.59 2.57 8.91
C GLN A 57 6.79 3.51 8.76
N THR A 58 6.78 4.34 7.72
CA THR A 58 7.77 5.41 7.58
C THR A 58 7.52 6.46 8.67
N VAL A 59 8.25 6.31 9.78
CA VAL A 59 8.45 7.37 10.77
C VAL A 59 9.15 8.53 10.08
N ILE A 60 8.35 9.51 9.64
CA ILE A 60 8.84 10.83 9.27
C ILE A 60 9.41 11.51 10.53
N ASP A 61 10.72 11.33 10.74
CA ASP A 61 11.51 12.13 11.68
C ASP A 61 11.55 13.57 11.14
N LEU A 62 10.61 14.39 11.60
CA LEU A 62 10.62 15.82 11.37
C LEU A 62 11.84 16.40 12.09
N PRO A 63 12.83 16.99 11.40
CA PRO A 63 13.90 17.69 12.07
C PRO A 63 13.31 18.88 12.82
N THR A 64 13.43 18.86 14.15
CA THR A 64 13.05 19.97 15.02
C THR A 64 13.69 21.27 14.51
N ILE A 65 12.87 22.15 13.95
CA ILE A 65 13.31 23.50 13.57
C ILE A 65 13.53 24.25 14.89
N LYS A 66 14.80 24.33 15.33
CA LYS A 66 15.22 25.26 16.38
C LYS A 66 15.04 26.68 15.84
N VAL A 67 13.85 27.24 16.02
CA VAL A 67 13.58 28.66 15.84
C VAL A 67 14.47 29.40 16.83
N ARG A 68 15.56 30.01 16.33
CA ARG A 68 16.34 30.97 17.13
C ARG A 68 15.41 32.13 17.48
N PRO A 69 15.31 32.54 18.75
CA PRO A 69 14.54 33.73 19.09
C PRO A 69 15.20 34.95 18.44
N GLN A 70 14.47 35.64 17.57
CA GLN A 70 14.78 37.00 17.13
C GLN A 70 14.91 37.86 18.39
N ARG A 71 16.16 38.21 18.74
CA ARG A 71 16.45 39.10 19.85
C ARG A 71 16.32 40.55 19.35
N LYS A 72 15.21 41.15 19.81
CA LYS A 72 14.98 42.54 20.22
C LYS A 72 15.23 43.67 19.21
#